data_AF-B3S3Y1-F1
#
_entry.id   AF-B3S3Y1-F1
#
_cell.length_a   1.000
_cell.length_b   1.000
_cell.length_c   1.000
_cell.angle_alpha   90.00
_cell.angle_beta   90.00
_cell.angle_gamma   90.00
#
_symmetry.space_group_name_H-M   'P 1'
#
loop_
_entity.id
_entity.type
_entity.pdbx_description
1 polymer ?
#
loop_
_entity_poly.entity_id
_entity_poly.type
_entity_poly.pdbx_seq_one_letter_code
_entity_poly.pdbx_strand_id
1 'polypeptide(L)'
;LETMDWYWGKISKEDVTEKLKNTPEGSFMVRDASKVPGEYTLTLKKGGFDRLIRICHEHGHYGFSKPLRFRSVVDLISHYQQESLAQYNRELDIKLMFPITR
;
A
#
# COMPACT_ATOMS: atom_id res chain seq x y z
N LEU A 1 9.57 -3.77 -8.67
CA LEU A 1 8.75 -2.63 -8.19
C LEU A 1 8.85 -1.44 -9.13
N GLU A 2 10.03 -1.08 -9.61
CA GLU A 2 10.22 0.07 -10.52
C GLU A 2 9.32 0.10 -11.77
N THR A 3 8.86 -1.05 -12.27
CA THR A 3 7.94 -1.14 -13.42
C THR A 3 6.46 -0.97 -13.05
N MET A 4 6.13 -0.82 -11.77
CA MET A 4 4.75 -0.69 -11.31
C MET A 4 4.32 0.78 -11.24
N ASP A 5 3.21 1.12 -11.87
CA ASP A 5 2.76 2.52 -11.96
C ASP A 5 2.29 3.09 -10.61
N TRP A 6 1.82 2.23 -9.70
CA TRP A 6 1.41 2.59 -8.34
C TRP A 6 2.59 2.70 -7.35
N TYR A 7 3.81 2.41 -7.78
CA TYR A 7 5.02 2.51 -6.96
C TYR A 7 5.75 3.82 -7.24
N TRP A 8 5.89 4.63 -6.20
CA TRP A 8 6.42 5.99 -6.24
C TRP A 8 7.83 6.13 -5.68
N GLY A 9 8.47 5.03 -5.29
CA GLY A 9 9.80 5.04 -4.68
C GLY A 9 9.88 5.99 -3.48
N LYS A 10 10.92 6.82 -3.46
CA LYS A 10 11.13 7.84 -2.43
C LYS A 10 10.33 9.12 -2.75
N ILE A 11 9.16 9.22 -2.13
CA ILE A 11 8.28 10.40 -2.19
C ILE A 11 7.99 10.91 -0.78
N SER A 12 7.83 12.24 -0.64
CA SER A 12 7.53 12.88 0.65
C SER A 12 6.11 12.55 1.13
N LYS A 13 5.84 12.75 2.42
CA LYS A 13 4.49 12.54 2.96
C LYS A 13 3.52 13.59 2.42
N GLU A 14 4.03 14.80 2.21
CA GLU A 14 3.31 15.96 1.69
C GLU A 14 2.83 15.69 0.26
N ASP A 15 3.71 15.22 -0.62
CA ASP A 15 3.36 14.88 -2.01
C ASP A 15 2.35 13.73 -2.08
N VAL A 16 2.48 12.71 -1.21
CA VAL A 16 1.51 11.61 -1.10
C VAL A 16 0.12 12.15 -0.73
N THR A 17 0.06 13.06 0.23
CA THR A 17 -1.20 13.66 0.70
C THR A 17 -1.84 14.48 -0.41
N GLU A 18 -1.05 15.24 -1.17
CA GLU A 18 -1.55 16.00 -2.31
C GLU A 18 -2.08 15.11 -3.43
N LYS A 19 -1.38 14.02 -3.74
CA LYS A 19 -1.79 13.05 -4.77
C LYS A 19 -3.05 12.25 -4.41
N LEU A 20 -3.29 12.01 -3.12
CA LEU A 20 -4.50 11.35 -2.62
C LEU A 20 -5.62 12.35 -2.26
N LYS A 21 -5.41 13.64 -2.49
CA LYS A 21 -6.43 14.66 -2.24
C LYS A 21 -7.59 14.48 -3.22
N ASN A 22 -8.81 14.48 -2.70
CA ASN A 22 -10.05 14.38 -3.48
C ASN A 22 -10.14 13.12 -4.37
N THR A 23 -9.41 12.06 -4.07
CA THR A 23 -9.50 10.77 -4.76
C THR A 23 -10.61 9.89 -4.16
N PRO A 24 -11.19 8.96 -4.93
CA PRO A 24 -12.22 8.05 -4.43
C PRO A 24 -11.69 7.09 -3.35
N GLU A 25 -12.59 6.54 -2.54
CA GLU A 25 -12.23 5.44 -1.64
C GLU A 25 -11.64 4.26 -2.42
N GLY A 26 -10.61 3.62 -1.87
CA GLY A 26 -9.88 2.54 -2.55
C GLY A 26 -8.73 3.05 -3.43
N SER A 27 -8.53 4.37 -3.54
CA SER A 27 -7.32 4.94 -4.13
C SER A 27 -6.09 4.63 -3.30
N PHE A 28 -5.00 4.22 -3.94
CA PHE A 28 -3.81 3.78 -3.24
C PHE A 28 -2.50 4.03 -3.98
N MET A 29 -1.40 4.05 -3.22
CA MET A 29 -0.04 4.09 -3.73
C MET A 29 0.93 3.42 -2.76
N VAL A 30 2.08 2.97 -3.26
CA VAL A 30 3.17 2.40 -2.46
C VAL A 30 4.43 3.24 -2.61
N ARG A 31 5.14 3.46 -1.50
CA ARG A 31 6.40 4.20 -1.44
C ARG A 31 7.40 3.52 -0.53
N ASP A 32 8.65 3.94 -0.60
CA ASP A 32 9.68 3.56 0.36
C ASP A 32 9.31 4.00 1.78
N ALA A 33 9.58 3.13 2.76
CA ALA A 33 9.56 3.54 4.16
C ALA A 33 10.76 4.44 4.45
N SER A 34 10.51 5.59 5.06
CA SER A 34 11.50 6.66 5.19
C SER A 34 12.73 6.32 6.05
N LYS A 35 12.68 5.24 6.84
CA LYS A 35 13.71 4.91 7.85
C LYS A 35 14.36 3.54 7.70
N VAL A 36 13.76 2.61 6.94
CA VAL A 36 14.21 1.21 6.89
C VAL A 36 14.29 0.76 5.43
N PRO A 37 15.50 0.53 4.90
CA PRO A 37 15.67 -0.04 3.56
C PRO A 37 14.95 -1.38 3.45
N GLY A 38 14.18 -1.57 2.37
CA GLY A 38 13.43 -2.80 2.11
C GLY A 38 12.07 -2.90 2.82
N GLU A 39 11.70 -1.93 3.65
CA GLU A 39 10.31 -1.75 4.10
C GLU A 39 9.59 -0.72 3.21
N TYR A 40 8.29 -0.93 3.01
CA TYR A 40 7.46 -0.04 2.20
C TYR A 40 6.26 0.47 2.99
N THR A 41 5.65 1.55 2.52
CA THR A 41 4.39 2.07 3.04
C THR A 41 3.35 2.08 1.94
N LEU A 42 2.23 1.40 2.18
CA LEU A 42 0.99 1.54 1.40
C LEU A 42 0.18 2.70 2.00
N THR A 43 -0.19 3.68 1.18
CA THR A 43 -1.17 4.70 1.56
C THR A 43 -2.47 4.43 0.81
N LEU A 44 -3.59 4.41 1.52
CA LEU A 44 -4.92 4.06 1.01
C LEU A 44 -5.96 5.09 1.43
N LYS A 45 -6.85 5.49 0.50
CA LYS A 45 -8.02 6.31 0.80
C LYS A 45 -9.15 5.45 1.37
N LYS A 46 -9.55 5.70 2.62
CA LYS A 46 -10.71 5.03 3.26
C LYS A 46 -11.43 5.98 4.23
N GLY A 47 -12.74 6.09 4.10
CA GLY A 47 -13.59 6.95 4.91
C GLY A 47 -13.25 8.43 4.80
N GLY A 48 -12.75 8.88 3.65
CA GLY A 48 -12.27 10.25 3.44
C GLY A 48 -10.87 10.55 3.98
N PHE A 49 -10.24 9.59 4.65
CA PHE A 49 -8.91 9.74 5.25
C PHE A 49 -7.86 8.87 4.55
N ASP A 50 -6.61 9.29 4.67
CA ASP A 50 -5.47 8.52 4.20
C ASP A 50 -5.02 7.56 5.31
N ARG A 51 -5.00 6.27 5.01
CA ARG A 51 -4.57 5.19 5.90
C ARG A 51 -3.17 4.75 5.48
N LEU A 52 -2.22 4.83 6.41
CA LEU A 52 -0.84 4.41 6.18
C LEU A 52 -0.65 3.01 6.76
N ILE A 53 -0.26 2.06 5.92
CA ILE A 53 -0.07 0.66 6.29
C ILE A 53 1.37 0.28 5.97
N ARG A 54 2.08 -0.24 6.96
CA ARG A 54 3.46 -0.70 6.78
C ARG A 54 3.46 -2.07 6.09
N ILE A 55 4.28 -2.20 5.05
CA ILE A 55 4.59 -3.49 4.41
C ILE A 55 5.90 -3.98 5.00
N CYS A 56 5.80 -5.03 5.80
CA CYS A 56 6.93 -5.69 6.44
C CYS A 56 7.60 -6.67 5.47
N HIS A 57 8.90 -6.90 5.67
CA HIS A 57 9.70 -7.87 4.93
C HIS A 57 10.52 -8.72 5.90
N GLU A 58 10.46 -10.05 5.77
CA GLU A 58 11.21 -11.00 6.59
C GLU A 58 11.40 -12.31 5.80
N HIS A 59 12.62 -12.85 5.76
CA HIS A 59 12.94 -14.12 5.07
C HIS A 59 12.40 -14.21 3.61
N GLY A 60 12.50 -13.12 2.84
CA GLY A 60 12.04 -13.08 1.45
C GLY A 60 10.51 -13.03 1.27
N HIS A 61 9.76 -12.82 2.36
CA HIS A 61 8.31 -12.72 2.34
C HIS A 61 7.84 -11.33 2.78
N TYR A 62 6.70 -10.91 2.25
CA TYR A 62 6.06 -9.63 2.47
C TYR A 62 4.65 -9.78 3.05
N GLY A 63 4.20 -8.74 3.77
CA GLY A 63 2.85 -8.67 4.31
C GLY A 63 2.65 -7.50 5.27
N PHE A 64 1.40 -7.28 5.68
CA PHE A 64 1.06 -6.22 6.65
C PHE A 64 1.23 -6.66 8.11
N SER A 65 1.09 -7.96 8.38
CA SER A 65 1.30 -8.58 9.70
C SER A 65 1.76 -10.03 9.53
N LYS A 66 2.38 -10.60 10.57
CA LYS A 66 2.80 -12.01 10.57
C LYS A 66 1.56 -12.95 10.59
N PRO A 67 1.62 -14.11 9.93
CA PRO A 67 2.71 -14.57 9.06
C PRO A 67 2.76 -13.82 7.72
N LEU A 68 3.97 -13.51 7.23
CA LEU A 68 4.17 -12.87 5.93
C LEU A 68 4.05 -13.94 4.83
N ARG A 69 3.06 -13.79 3.93
CA ARG A 69 2.66 -14.86 2.99
C ARG A 69 3.02 -14.60 1.53
N PHE A 70 3.40 -13.38 1.19
CA PHE A 70 3.59 -12.98 -0.21
C PHE A 70 5.07 -12.99 -0.58
N ARG A 71 5.40 -13.42 -1.80
CA ARG A 71 6.80 -13.48 -2.28
C ARG A 71 7.31 -12.14 -2.78
N SER A 72 6.42 -11.21 -3.07
CA SER A 72 6.75 -9.85 -3.47
C SER A 72 5.69 -8.86 -3.00
N VAL A 73 6.04 -7.58 -2.98
CA VAL A 73 5.06 -6.49 -2.79
C VAL A 73 4.03 -6.47 -3.92
N VAL A 74 4.42 -6.86 -5.15
CA VAL A 74 3.49 -6.95 -6.28
C VAL A 74 2.40 -7.98 -6.00
N ASP A 75 2.77 -9.19 -5.56
CA ASP A 75 1.80 -10.25 -5.21
C ASP A 75 0.88 -9.81 -4.07
N LEU A 76 1.43 -9.13 -3.06
CA LEU A 76 0.66 -8.57 -1.95
C LEU A 76 -0.39 -7.57 -2.44
N ILE A 77 0.03 -6.61 -3.26
CA ILE A 77 -0.88 -5.59 -3.80
C ILE A 77 -1.93 -6.25 -4.70
N SER A 78 -1.52 -7.07 -5.66
CA SER A 78 -2.44 -7.77 -6.57
C SER A 78 -3.48 -8.63 -5.84
N HIS A 79 -3.10 -9.30 -4.75
CA HIS A 79 -4.04 -10.00 -3.88
C HIS A 79 -5.12 -9.06 -3.33
N TYR A 80 -4.73 -7.94 -2.73
CA TYR A 80 -5.68 -6.98 -2.14
C TYR A 80 -6.35 -6.05 -3.16
N GLN A 81 -5.98 -6.13 -4.44
CA GLN A 81 -6.81 -5.59 -5.53
C GLN A 81 -8.05 -6.48 -5.77
N GLN A 82 -7.95 -7.78 -5.50
CA GLN A 82 -9.05 -8.74 -5.67
C GLN A 82 -9.80 -9.03 -4.36
N GLU A 83 -9.10 -8.99 -3.24
CA GLU A 83 -9.60 -9.33 -1.91
C GLU A 83 -9.66 -8.12 -0.98
N SER A 84 -10.61 -8.11 -0.04
CA SER A 84 -10.75 -7.01 0.92
C SER A 84 -9.61 -6.99 1.94
N LEU A 85 -9.13 -5.80 2.28
CA LEU A 85 -8.21 -5.57 3.40
C LEU A 85 -8.83 -5.94 4.76
N ALA A 86 -10.14 -6.23 4.84
CA ALA A 86 -10.79 -6.80 6.01
C ALA A 86 -10.13 -8.10 6.51
N GLN A 87 -9.48 -8.85 5.60
CA GLN A 87 -8.70 -10.05 5.94
C GLN A 87 -7.50 -9.74 6.85
N TYR A 88 -6.95 -8.53 6.73
CA TYR A 88 -5.87 -8.02 7.57
C TYR A 88 -6.41 -7.21 8.77
N ASN A 89 -7.32 -6.27 8.52
CA ASN A 89 -7.95 -5.42 9.52
C ASN A 89 -9.40 -5.15 9.13
N ARG A 90 -10.37 -5.61 9.93
CA ARG A 90 -11.82 -5.48 9.67
C ARG A 90 -12.30 -4.04 9.48
N GLU A 91 -11.60 -3.04 10.04
CA GLU A 91 -11.92 -1.63 9.82
C GLU A 91 -11.59 -1.13 8.41
N LEU A 92 -10.77 -1.89 7.69
CA LEU A 92 -10.36 -1.63 6.31
C LEU A 92 -11.11 -2.56 5.36
N ASP A 93 -12.43 -2.68 5.50
CA ASP A 93 -13.24 -3.44 4.54
C ASP A 93 -13.35 -2.69 3.20
N ILE A 94 -12.29 -2.82 2.40
CA ILE A 94 -12.12 -2.20 1.09
C ILE A 94 -11.00 -2.91 0.31
N LYS A 95 -11.06 -2.85 -1.02
CA LYS A 95 -10.01 -3.34 -1.93
C LYS A 95 -9.12 -2.20 -2.40
N LEU A 96 -7.95 -2.54 -2.93
CA LEU A 96 -7.06 -1.63 -3.63
C LEU A 96 -7.57 -1.42 -5.07
N MET A 97 -8.45 -0.44 -5.28
CA MET A 97 -9.18 -0.32 -6.54
C MET A 97 -8.53 0.63 -7.55
N PHE A 98 -8.02 1.77 -7.07
CA PHE A 98 -7.60 2.87 -7.95
C PHE A 98 -6.12 3.20 -7.72
N PRO A 99 -5.19 2.61 -8.49
CA PRO A 99 -3.79 2.95 -8.36
C PRO A 99 -3.57 4.42 -8.70
N ILE A 100 -2.88 5.15 -7.83
CA ILE A 100 -2.38 6.49 -8.16
C ILE A 100 -1.09 6.29 -8.96
N THR A 101 -1.16 6.59 -10.25
CA THR A 101 -0.09 6.34 -11.22
C THR A 101 0.90 7.51 -11.28
N ARG A 102 2.19 7.21 -11.39
CA ARG A 102 3.26 8.21 -11.54
C ARG A 102 3.25 8.96 -12.86
#